data_AF-A0AAU0NY00-F1
#
_entry.id   AF-A0AAU0NY00-F1
#
_cell.length_a   1.000
_cell.length_b   1.000
_cell.length_c   1.000
_cell.angle_alpha   90.00
_cell.angle_beta   90.00
_cell.angle_gamma   90.00
#
_symmetry.space_group_name_H-M   'P 1'
#
loop_
_entity.id
_entity.type
_entity.pdbx_description
1 polymer ?
#
loop_
_entity_poly.entity_id
_entity_poly.type
_entity_poly.pdbx_seq_one_letter_code
_entity_poly.pdbx_strand_id
1 'polypeptide(L)'
;MKKRIVFLLMTFVVVALASYKIIDTIKINKTSNISITSEKQGKKLSISVIKGQEYLHKFQVNSFISIKTPPQFAIWIEDLNGNYIDTIYATSKIVNQNWSKAPGDSAQGGKIKREEALPYWTHKHGNNKINPDTMSSATPKGNSVISSKINEKQGGYIIFAEVNMSTDFNEYYPKNAEQGKDNYSGGSWGSGQPALIYSSNINLNSINKIYDLKLIGHSSPDGSDGNLYKDLSKVTTAKNIIDKITVQIK
;
A
#
# COMPACT_ATOMS: atom_id res chain seq x y z
N MET A 1 49.89 -8.87 -7.08
CA MET A 1 49.03 -7.70 -6.78
C MET A 1 47.55 -7.88 -7.14
N LYS A 2 47.19 -8.25 -8.38
CA LYS A 2 45.77 -8.36 -8.82
C LYS A 2 44.86 -9.25 -7.93
N LYS A 3 45.32 -10.44 -7.49
CA LYS A 3 44.52 -11.34 -6.63
C LYS A 3 44.17 -10.76 -5.25
N ARG A 4 45.08 -9.97 -4.64
CA ARG A 4 44.83 -9.30 -3.35
C ARG A 4 43.82 -8.17 -3.48
N ILE A 5 43.85 -7.43 -4.60
CA ILE A 5 42.89 -6.36 -4.88
C ILE A 5 41.49 -6.93 -5.10
N VAL A 6 41.34 -8.03 -5.85
CA VAL A 6 40.05 -8.70 -6.06
C VAL A 6 39.46 -9.21 -4.74
N PHE A 7 40.28 -9.80 -3.87
CA PHE A 7 39.82 -10.28 -2.56
C PHE A 7 39.33 -9.13 -1.66
N LEU A 8 40.08 -8.03 -1.59
CA LEU A 8 39.67 -6.82 -0.86
C LEU A 8 38.36 -6.23 -1.39
N LEU A 9 38.19 -6.17 -2.71
CA LEU A 9 36.96 -5.67 -3.34
C LEU A 9 35.75 -6.55 -3.00
N MET A 10 35.92 -7.88 -3.06
CA MET A 10 34.86 -8.83 -2.76
C MET A 10 34.46 -8.75 -1.28
N THR A 11 35.44 -8.60 -0.38
CA THR A 11 35.20 -8.45 1.06
C THR A 11 34.44 -7.15 1.34
N PHE A 12 34.81 -6.05 0.67
CA PHE A 12 34.12 -4.76 0.79
C PHE A 12 32.67 -4.83 0.32
N VAL A 13 32.39 -5.51 -0.81
CA VAL A 13 31.02 -5.73 -1.32
C VAL A 13 30.18 -6.55 -0.34
N VAL A 14 30.73 -7.61 0.25
CA VAL A 14 30.01 -8.44 1.24
C VAL A 14 29.70 -7.65 2.50
N VAL A 15 30.66 -6.85 3.00
CA VAL A 15 30.46 -5.99 4.17
C VAL A 15 29.43 -4.90 3.86
N ALA A 16 29.45 -4.29 2.67
CA ALA A 16 28.47 -3.30 2.23
C ALA A 16 27.05 -3.89 2.15
N LEU A 17 26.90 -5.11 1.60
CA LEU A 17 25.61 -5.79 1.54
C LEU A 17 25.09 -6.19 2.93
N ALA A 18 25.98 -6.65 3.82
CA ALA A 18 25.62 -6.98 5.20
C ALA A 18 25.21 -5.73 5.99
N SER A 19 25.96 -4.64 5.88
CA SER A 19 25.65 -3.36 6.53
C SER A 19 24.36 -2.74 5.98
N TYR A 20 24.10 -2.84 4.67
CA TYR A 20 22.82 -2.44 4.08
C TYR A 20 21.64 -3.21 4.69
N LYS A 21 21.75 -4.55 4.79
CA LYS A 21 20.73 -5.39 5.46
C LYS A 21 20.56 -5.03 6.94
N ILE A 22 21.64 -4.72 7.65
CA ILE A 22 21.59 -4.31 9.07
C ILE A 22 20.89 -2.96 9.22
N ILE A 23 21.18 -1.98 8.37
CA ILE A 23 20.53 -0.66 8.39
C ILE A 23 19.04 -0.78 8.09
N ASP A 24 18.66 -1.59 7.10
CA ASP A 24 17.26 -1.92 6.82
C ASP A 24 16.59 -2.55 8.04
N THR A 25 17.25 -3.48 8.72
CA THR A 25 16.75 -4.13 9.95
C THR A 25 16.58 -3.15 11.11
N ILE A 26 17.51 -2.20 11.29
CA ILE A 26 17.44 -1.18 12.35
C ILE A 26 16.33 -0.16 12.07
N LYS A 27 16.13 0.26 10.81
CA LYS A 27 15.01 1.14 10.43
C LYS A 27 13.64 0.50 10.70
N ILE A 28 13.53 -0.82 10.54
CA ILE A 28 12.31 -1.58 10.84
C ILE A 28 11.98 -1.52 12.35
N ASN A 29 12.98 -1.60 13.22
CA ASN A 29 12.80 -1.72 14.68
C ASN A 29 12.29 -0.45 15.39
N LYS A 30 12.25 0.73 14.74
CA LYS A 30 11.87 2.00 15.39
C LYS A 30 10.44 2.46 15.10
N THR A 31 9.53 1.54 14.81
CA THR A 31 8.23 1.88 14.21
C THR A 31 7.04 1.33 14.99
N SER A 32 5.90 2.02 14.90
CA SER A 32 4.64 1.59 15.52
C SER A 32 4.24 0.20 15.01
N ASN A 33 4.27 -0.79 15.91
CA ASN A 33 3.83 -2.14 15.63
C ASN A 33 2.31 -2.20 15.64
N ILE A 34 1.70 -2.54 14.50
CA ILE A 34 0.30 -2.93 14.47
C ILE A 34 0.28 -4.45 14.40
N SER A 35 -0.02 -5.08 15.54
CA SER A 35 -0.18 -6.53 15.61
C SER A 35 -1.62 -6.87 15.29
N ILE A 36 -1.89 -7.29 14.04
CA ILE A 36 -3.16 -7.89 13.68
C ILE A 36 -3.07 -9.38 13.97
N THR A 37 -3.75 -9.81 15.03
CA THR A 37 -3.85 -11.23 15.34
C THR A 37 -5.12 -11.75 14.69
N SER A 38 -5.00 -12.34 13.50
CA SER A 38 -6.06 -13.24 13.04
C SER A 38 -6.03 -14.49 13.93
N GLU A 39 -7.19 -14.99 14.37
CA GLU A 39 -7.34 -16.27 15.10
C GLU A 39 -6.97 -17.50 14.24
N LYS A 40 -6.40 -17.29 13.05
CA LYS A 40 -6.01 -18.35 12.12
C LYS A 40 -4.76 -19.09 12.60
N GLN A 41 -4.77 -20.40 12.42
CA GLN A 41 -3.58 -21.24 12.56
C GLN A 41 -2.69 -21.09 11.33
N GLY A 42 -1.37 -21.02 11.50
CA GLY A 42 -0.43 -21.04 10.37
C GLY A 42 0.82 -20.18 10.58
N LYS A 43 1.58 -19.99 9.49
CA LYS A 43 2.87 -19.29 9.54
C LYS A 43 2.68 -17.82 9.87
N LYS A 44 3.52 -17.32 10.76
CA LYS A 44 3.56 -15.89 11.08
C LYS A 44 4.22 -15.16 9.91
N LEU A 45 3.70 -13.98 9.59
CA LEU A 45 4.36 -13.05 8.68
C LEU A 45 4.41 -11.66 9.27
N SER A 46 5.37 -10.87 8.81
CA SER A 46 5.42 -9.43 9.05
C SER A 46 5.60 -8.68 7.74
N ILE A 47 4.82 -7.62 7.56
CA ILE A 47 4.93 -6.70 6.43
C ILE A 47 5.49 -5.38 6.95
N SER A 48 6.65 -4.97 6.42
CA SER A 48 7.22 -3.66 6.65
C SER A 48 6.81 -2.72 5.52
N VAL A 49 6.24 -1.57 5.87
CA VAL A 49 5.94 -0.48 4.95
C VAL A 49 6.82 0.71 5.34
N ILE A 50 7.76 1.05 4.47
CA ILE A 50 8.70 2.15 4.65
C ILE A 50 8.17 3.38 3.92
N LYS A 51 8.04 4.48 4.66
CA LYS A 51 7.47 5.73 4.15
C LYS A 51 8.40 6.35 3.10
N GLY A 52 7.84 6.79 1.99
CA GLY A 52 8.53 7.61 1.01
C GLY A 52 8.51 9.10 1.38
N GLN A 53 9.01 9.93 0.47
CA GLN A 53 9.06 11.39 0.65
C GLN A 53 7.67 12.02 0.66
N GLU A 54 6.74 11.49 -0.14
CA GLU A 54 5.37 11.99 -0.31
C GLU A 54 4.36 11.27 0.60
N TYR A 55 4.83 10.50 1.59
CA TYR A 55 3.95 9.73 2.48
C TYR A 55 3.03 10.62 3.34
N LEU A 56 3.46 11.84 3.69
CA LEU A 56 2.64 12.79 4.44
C LEU A 56 2.27 13.96 3.54
N HIS A 57 1.12 13.84 2.88
CA HIS A 57 0.63 14.83 1.96
C HIS A 57 0.02 16.03 2.70
N LYS A 58 0.21 17.23 2.16
CA LYS A 58 -0.35 18.47 2.71
C LYS A 58 -1.78 18.65 2.19
N PHE A 59 -2.75 18.32 3.01
CA PHE A 59 -4.17 18.53 2.72
C PHE A 59 -4.59 19.94 3.14
N GLN A 60 -5.12 20.73 2.20
CA GLN A 60 -5.62 22.08 2.46
C GLN A 60 -7.09 22.03 2.88
N VAL A 61 -7.35 22.35 4.15
CA VAL A 61 -8.72 22.37 4.70
C VAL A 61 -9.44 23.65 4.28
N ASN A 62 -8.74 24.79 4.32
CA ASN A 62 -9.20 26.09 3.85
C ASN A 62 -7.99 27.00 3.53
N SER A 63 -8.22 28.28 3.24
CA SER A 63 -7.15 29.23 2.88
C SER A 63 -6.11 29.47 3.99
N PHE A 64 -6.40 29.13 5.25
CA PHE A 64 -5.55 29.42 6.41
C PHE A 64 -4.97 28.16 7.08
N ILE A 65 -5.61 27.00 6.90
CA ILE A 65 -5.29 25.76 7.62
C ILE A 65 -4.96 24.65 6.63
N SER A 66 -3.79 24.06 6.82
CA SER A 66 -3.37 22.82 6.16
C SER A 66 -2.95 21.78 7.17
N ILE A 67 -3.35 20.52 6.97
CA ILE A 67 -2.96 19.39 7.80
C ILE A 67 -2.12 18.40 6.99
N LYS A 68 -1.34 17.55 7.65
CA LYS A 68 -0.64 16.44 7.00
C LYS A 68 -1.41 15.15 7.17
N THR A 69 -1.80 14.53 6.05
CA THR A 69 -2.55 13.27 6.03
C THR A 69 -1.68 12.14 5.50
N PRO A 70 -1.71 10.95 6.16
CA PRO A 70 -1.08 9.75 5.62
C PRO A 70 -1.95 9.13 4.51
N PRO A 71 -1.41 8.22 3.68
CA PRO A 71 -2.18 7.56 2.63
C PRO A 71 -3.28 6.67 3.19
N GLN A 72 -4.17 6.22 2.31
CA GLN A 72 -4.99 5.03 2.54
C GLN A 72 -4.32 3.84 1.86
N PHE A 73 -4.40 2.66 2.46
CA PHE A 73 -3.91 1.46 1.80
C PHE A 73 -4.57 0.18 2.32
N ALA A 74 -4.55 -0.84 1.48
CA ALA A 74 -4.94 -2.20 1.82
C ALA A 74 -3.83 -3.18 1.41
N ILE A 75 -3.71 -4.28 2.15
CA ILE A 75 -2.79 -5.37 1.90
C ILE A 75 -3.59 -6.67 2.03
N TRP A 76 -3.54 -7.51 1.01
CA TRP A 76 -4.32 -8.75 0.95
C TRP A 76 -3.54 -9.87 0.27
N ILE A 77 -4.13 -11.06 0.32
CA ILE A 77 -3.56 -12.30 -0.20
C ILE A 77 -4.49 -12.86 -1.26
N GLU A 78 -3.88 -13.32 -2.35
CA GLU A 78 -4.52 -14.16 -3.36
C GLU A 78 -3.81 -15.51 -3.44
N ASP A 79 -4.52 -16.54 -3.91
CA ASP A 79 -3.87 -17.77 -4.33
C ASP A 79 -3.14 -17.59 -5.68
N LEU A 80 -2.38 -18.59 -6.09
CA LEU A 80 -1.62 -18.55 -7.34
C LEU A 80 -2.52 -18.50 -8.60
N ASN A 81 -3.82 -18.73 -8.47
CA ASN A 81 -4.80 -18.63 -9.55
C ASN A 81 -5.46 -17.23 -9.58
N GLY A 82 -5.08 -16.32 -8.68
CA GLY A 82 -5.64 -14.96 -8.60
C GLY A 82 -6.96 -14.86 -7.84
N ASN A 83 -7.34 -15.90 -7.07
CA ASN A 83 -8.52 -15.85 -6.22
C ASN A 83 -8.19 -15.13 -4.91
N TYR A 84 -9.03 -14.17 -4.54
CA TYR A 84 -8.95 -13.48 -3.25
C TYR A 84 -9.08 -14.48 -2.09
N ILE A 85 -8.16 -14.41 -1.12
CA ILE A 85 -8.17 -15.25 0.09
C ILE A 85 -8.58 -14.43 1.31
N ASP A 86 -7.84 -13.34 1.59
CA ASP A 86 -8.02 -12.58 2.82
C ASP A 86 -7.36 -11.22 2.76
N THR A 87 -7.90 -10.25 3.51
CA THR A 87 -7.27 -8.95 3.74
C THR A 87 -6.44 -9.04 5.01
N ILE A 88 -5.15 -8.73 4.91
CA ILE A 88 -4.23 -8.68 6.05
C ILE A 88 -4.39 -7.37 6.81
N TYR A 89 -4.57 -6.27 6.09
CA TYR A 89 -4.66 -4.93 6.62
C TYR A 89 -5.44 -4.04 5.67
N ALA A 90 -6.30 -3.17 6.18
CA ALA A 90 -6.84 -2.05 5.44
C ALA A 90 -7.05 -0.84 6.37
N THR A 91 -6.83 0.37 5.86
CA THR A 91 -7.00 1.57 6.69
C THR A 91 -8.45 1.76 7.13
N SER A 92 -8.67 2.21 8.37
CA SER A 92 -10.03 2.28 8.95
C SER A 92 -11.03 3.12 8.15
N LYS A 93 -10.59 4.19 7.47
CA LYS A 93 -11.50 5.03 6.67
C LYS A 93 -12.08 4.29 5.47
N ILE A 94 -11.30 3.47 4.78
CA ILE A 94 -11.80 2.71 3.62
C ILE A 94 -12.70 1.55 4.08
N VAL A 95 -12.37 0.90 5.20
CA VAL A 95 -13.16 -0.22 5.72
C VAL A 95 -14.52 0.26 6.24
N ASN A 96 -14.54 1.35 7.01
CA ASN A 96 -15.76 1.88 7.62
C ASN A 96 -16.54 2.83 6.69
N GLN A 97 -15.99 3.16 5.51
CA GLN A 97 -16.52 4.21 4.61
C GLN A 97 -16.85 5.52 5.35
N ASN A 98 -16.07 5.81 6.39
CA ASN A 98 -16.29 6.95 7.28
C ASN A 98 -15.47 8.16 6.82
N TRP A 99 -15.85 8.68 5.65
CA TRP A 99 -15.24 9.87 5.07
C TRP A 99 -15.90 11.13 5.60
N SER A 100 -15.08 12.15 5.87
CA SER A 100 -15.56 13.49 6.17
C SER A 100 -16.24 14.07 4.94
N LYS A 101 -17.34 14.80 5.17
CA LYS A 101 -18.09 15.47 4.10
C LYS A 101 -17.23 16.54 3.44
N ALA A 102 -17.02 16.41 2.14
CA ALA A 102 -16.41 17.42 1.29
C ALA A 102 -17.50 18.31 0.64
N PRO A 103 -17.17 19.57 0.29
CA PRO A 103 -18.02 20.38 -0.57
C PRO A 103 -18.40 19.64 -1.85
N GLY A 104 -19.70 19.51 -2.11
CA GLY A 104 -20.25 18.78 -3.26
C GLY A 104 -20.79 17.38 -2.94
N ASP A 105 -20.52 16.83 -1.76
CA ASP A 105 -21.09 15.53 -1.37
C ASP A 105 -22.60 15.64 -1.07
N SER A 106 -23.36 14.76 -1.73
CA SER A 106 -24.82 14.66 -1.63
C SER A 106 -25.31 13.96 -0.35
N ALA A 107 -24.46 13.17 0.30
CA ALA A 107 -24.79 12.43 1.53
C ALA A 107 -24.31 13.14 2.82
N GLN A 108 -24.99 12.89 3.94
CA GLN A 108 -24.48 13.20 5.28
C GLN A 108 -23.22 12.35 5.56
N GLY A 109 -22.25 12.90 6.31
CA GLY A 109 -20.99 12.21 6.62
C GLY A 109 -21.22 10.80 7.21
N GLY A 110 -20.40 9.83 6.83
CA GLY A 110 -20.54 8.42 7.23
C GLY A 110 -21.28 7.50 6.24
N LYS A 111 -21.78 8.03 5.11
CA LYS A 111 -22.28 7.24 3.95
C LYS A 111 -21.61 7.60 2.63
N ILE A 112 -20.53 8.36 2.70
CA ILE A 112 -19.78 8.82 1.54
C ILE A 112 -18.89 7.68 1.08
N LYS A 113 -19.02 7.27 -0.18
CA LYS A 113 -18.10 6.33 -0.82
C LYS A 113 -17.09 7.12 -1.65
N ARG A 114 -15.85 6.68 -1.60
CA ARG A 114 -14.75 7.15 -2.43
C ARG A 114 -14.28 5.97 -3.26
N GLU A 115 -14.90 5.78 -4.41
CA GLU A 115 -14.64 4.65 -5.30
C GLU A 115 -13.19 4.72 -5.83
N GLU A 116 -12.67 5.92 -5.99
CA GLU A 116 -11.30 6.22 -6.43
C GLU A 116 -10.21 5.90 -5.40
N ALA A 117 -10.57 5.53 -4.17
CA ALA A 117 -9.61 5.41 -3.07
C ALA A 117 -8.77 4.12 -3.16
N LEU A 118 -9.40 2.95 -3.27
CA LEU A 118 -8.70 1.66 -3.45
C LEU A 118 -9.52 0.72 -4.38
N PRO A 119 -9.72 1.09 -5.66
CA PRO A 119 -10.66 0.39 -6.54
C PRO A 119 -10.24 -1.03 -6.91
N TYR A 120 -8.94 -1.33 -6.95
CA TYR A 120 -8.51 -2.70 -7.29
C TYR A 120 -8.83 -3.68 -6.15
N TRP A 121 -8.47 -3.31 -4.93
CA TRP A 121 -8.78 -4.10 -3.74
C TRP A 121 -10.29 -4.17 -3.50
N THR A 122 -11.04 -3.09 -3.69
CA THR A 122 -12.50 -3.10 -3.50
C THR A 122 -13.23 -4.04 -4.45
N HIS A 123 -12.85 -4.06 -5.73
CA HIS A 123 -13.38 -5.02 -6.68
C HIS A 123 -12.92 -6.46 -6.40
N LYS A 124 -11.68 -6.65 -5.93
CA LYS A 124 -11.17 -7.98 -5.56
C LYS A 124 -11.85 -8.57 -4.33
N HIS A 125 -12.05 -7.77 -3.28
CA HIS A 125 -12.71 -8.25 -2.08
C HIS A 125 -14.24 -8.34 -2.26
N GLY A 126 -14.83 -7.52 -3.13
CA GLY A 126 -16.26 -7.54 -3.44
C GLY A 126 -17.15 -7.39 -2.19
N ASN A 127 -18.18 -8.22 -2.06
CA ASN A 127 -19.11 -8.20 -0.91
C ASN A 127 -18.57 -8.94 0.34
N ASN A 128 -17.30 -9.38 0.35
CA ASN A 128 -16.74 -10.05 1.51
C ASN A 128 -16.79 -9.11 2.73
N LYS A 129 -17.45 -9.56 3.80
CA LYS A 129 -17.63 -8.76 5.01
C LYS A 129 -16.28 -8.62 5.72
N ILE A 130 -15.65 -7.46 5.56
CA ILE A 130 -14.44 -7.12 6.33
C ILE A 130 -14.90 -6.82 7.75
N ASN A 131 -14.44 -7.60 8.73
CA ASN A 131 -14.67 -7.27 10.13
C ASN A 131 -13.72 -6.13 10.54
N PRO A 132 -14.21 -4.89 10.72
CA PRO A 132 -13.35 -3.71 10.90
C PRO A 132 -12.47 -3.80 12.14
N ASP A 133 -12.95 -4.48 13.18
CA ASP A 133 -12.26 -4.62 14.47
C ASP A 133 -11.05 -5.57 14.40
N THR A 134 -11.00 -6.42 13.37
CA THR A 134 -9.92 -7.39 13.19
C THR A 134 -8.87 -6.97 12.17
N MET A 135 -9.19 -6.05 11.26
CA MET A 135 -8.36 -5.78 10.07
C MET A 135 -8.04 -4.30 9.84
N SER A 136 -8.59 -3.39 10.64
CA SER A 136 -8.43 -1.95 10.42
C SER A 136 -7.75 -1.22 11.57
N SER A 137 -6.88 -0.27 11.21
CA SER A 137 -6.32 0.69 12.15
C SER A 137 -6.19 2.06 11.50
N ALA A 138 -5.89 3.08 12.30
CA ALA A 138 -5.46 4.37 11.76
C ALA A 138 -4.19 4.18 10.94
N THR A 139 -4.10 4.83 9.78
CA THR A 139 -2.88 4.77 8.97
C THR A 139 -1.70 5.29 9.81
N PRO A 140 -0.61 4.51 9.96
CA PRO A 140 0.61 4.98 10.60
C PRO A 140 1.10 6.26 9.93
N LYS A 141 1.58 7.22 10.72
CA LYS A 141 2.14 8.49 10.20
C LYS A 141 3.58 8.36 9.69
N GLY A 142 4.12 7.14 9.64
CA GLY A 142 5.46 6.85 9.17
C GLY A 142 5.66 5.36 8.96
N ASN A 143 6.90 4.89 9.12
CA ASN A 143 7.23 3.48 8.94
C ASN A 143 6.30 2.62 9.79
N SER A 144 5.89 1.48 9.25
CA SER A 144 5.01 0.56 9.95
C SER A 144 5.40 -0.89 9.74
N VAL A 145 5.14 -1.70 10.77
CA VAL A 145 5.24 -3.16 10.69
C VAL A 145 3.89 -3.73 11.07
N ILE A 146 3.34 -4.52 10.15
CA ILE A 146 2.07 -5.22 10.30
C ILE A 146 2.40 -6.69 10.52
N SER A 147 2.04 -7.24 11.67
CA SER A 147 2.17 -8.68 11.91
C SER A 147 0.84 -9.38 11.64
N SER A 148 0.88 -10.56 11.01
CA SER A 148 -0.29 -11.39 10.75
C SER A 148 0.08 -12.88 10.70
N LYS A 149 -0.91 -13.74 10.48
CA LYS A 149 -0.75 -15.18 10.25
C LYS A 149 -1.46 -15.59 8.97
N ILE A 150 -0.87 -16.56 8.27
CA ILE A 150 -1.46 -17.13 7.06
C ILE A 150 -1.56 -18.63 7.22
N ASN A 151 -2.68 -19.21 6.79
CA ASN A 151 -2.82 -20.65 6.71
C ASN A 151 -1.71 -21.20 5.78
N GLU A 152 -1.26 -22.43 6.00
CA GLU A 152 -0.35 -23.07 5.06
C GLU A 152 -1.16 -23.71 3.92
N LYS A 153 -0.97 -23.22 2.69
CA LYS A 153 -1.51 -23.83 1.47
C LYS A 153 -0.33 -24.26 0.60
N GLN A 154 -0.46 -25.41 -0.07
CA GLN A 154 0.58 -25.89 -0.99
C GLN A 154 0.84 -24.87 -2.11
N GLY A 155 2.12 -24.60 -2.38
CA GLY A 155 2.57 -23.80 -3.53
C GLY A 155 2.98 -22.36 -3.20
N GLY A 156 2.28 -21.67 -2.30
CA GLY A 156 2.57 -20.28 -1.96
C GLY A 156 1.36 -19.34 -2.15
N TYR A 157 1.62 -18.05 -2.13
CA TYR A 157 0.62 -16.99 -2.23
C TYR A 157 1.10 -15.82 -3.07
N ILE A 158 0.17 -14.97 -3.51
CA ILE A 158 0.49 -13.65 -4.02
C ILE A 158 0.06 -12.64 -2.96
N ILE A 159 0.97 -11.79 -2.50
CA ILE A 159 0.63 -10.67 -1.60
C ILE A 159 0.59 -9.41 -2.43
N PHE A 160 -0.49 -8.65 -2.27
CA PHE A 160 -0.69 -7.35 -2.89
C PHE A 160 -0.76 -6.25 -1.84
N ALA A 161 -0.41 -5.04 -2.25
CA ALA A 161 -0.71 -3.81 -1.53
C ALA A 161 -1.21 -2.76 -2.51
N GLU A 162 -2.31 -2.06 -2.19
CA GLU A 162 -2.81 -0.92 -2.96
C GLU A 162 -2.73 0.32 -2.07
N VAL A 163 -2.18 1.42 -2.61
CA VAL A 163 -1.88 2.63 -1.85
C VAL A 163 -2.36 3.86 -2.60
N ASN A 164 -3.10 4.72 -1.91
CA ASN A 164 -3.65 5.95 -2.45
C ASN A 164 -3.45 7.13 -1.52
N MET A 165 -3.31 8.32 -2.09
CA MET A 165 -3.26 9.57 -1.37
C MET A 165 -4.36 10.50 -1.87
N SER A 166 -5.17 11.02 -0.95
CA SER A 166 -6.17 12.03 -1.29
C SER A 166 -5.51 13.34 -1.71
N THR A 167 -6.10 14.01 -2.69
CA THR A 167 -5.72 15.33 -3.23
C THR A 167 -4.30 15.41 -3.81
N ASP A 168 -3.71 14.29 -4.21
CA ASP A 168 -2.40 14.22 -4.86
C ASP A 168 -2.51 14.54 -6.37
N PHE A 169 -2.98 15.75 -6.67
CA PHE A 169 -3.22 16.21 -8.04
C PHE A 169 -1.92 16.49 -8.81
N ASN A 170 -1.96 16.31 -10.12
CA ASN A 170 -0.90 16.71 -11.04
C ASN A 170 -1.48 17.21 -12.38
N GLU A 171 -0.63 17.45 -13.39
CA GLU A 171 -1.07 17.92 -14.72
C GLU A 171 -1.96 16.91 -15.47
N TYR A 172 -1.84 15.62 -15.17
CA TYR A 172 -2.60 14.54 -15.81
C TYR A 172 -3.89 14.19 -15.06
N TYR A 173 -3.93 14.42 -13.75
CA TYR A 173 -5.08 14.21 -12.87
C TYR A 173 -5.37 15.52 -12.12
N PRO A 174 -5.96 16.52 -12.80
CA PRO A 174 -6.14 17.85 -12.24
C PRO A 174 -7.34 17.92 -11.31
N LYS A 175 -7.28 18.86 -10.34
CA LYS A 175 -8.33 19.11 -9.35
C LYS A 175 -9.72 19.40 -9.96
N ASN A 176 -9.75 19.99 -11.14
CA ASN A 176 -10.97 20.40 -11.84
C ASN A 176 -11.34 19.46 -13.01
N ALA A 177 -10.83 18.22 -13.03
CA ALA A 177 -11.26 17.23 -13.99
C ALA A 177 -12.78 17.02 -13.93
N GLU A 178 -13.41 16.93 -15.10
CA GLU A 178 -14.85 16.71 -15.25
C GLU A 178 -15.19 15.23 -15.09
N GLN A 179 -16.31 14.93 -14.43
CA GLN A 179 -16.77 13.54 -14.25
C GLN A 179 -17.00 12.85 -15.60
N GLY A 180 -16.52 11.60 -15.70
CA GLY A 180 -16.62 10.79 -16.92
C GLY A 180 -15.49 11.00 -17.93
N LYS A 181 -14.49 11.84 -17.62
CA LYS A 181 -13.23 11.93 -18.39
C LYS A 181 -12.17 10.98 -17.82
N ASP A 182 -11.27 10.50 -18.66
CA ASP A 182 -10.18 9.55 -18.29
C ASP A 182 -9.26 10.06 -17.16
N ASN A 183 -9.18 11.38 -16.98
CA ASN A 183 -8.39 12.03 -15.94
C ASN A 183 -9.18 12.36 -14.66
N TYR A 184 -10.46 11.99 -14.60
CA TYR A 184 -11.29 12.20 -13.43
C TYR A 184 -10.88 11.27 -12.29
N SER A 185 -10.86 11.80 -11.08
CA SER A 185 -10.39 11.07 -9.89
C SER A 185 -11.12 11.50 -8.62
N GLY A 186 -12.46 11.53 -8.65
CA GLY A 186 -13.29 11.97 -7.51
C GLY A 186 -13.42 13.49 -7.36
N GLY A 187 -13.10 14.26 -8.40
CA GLY A 187 -13.24 15.71 -8.44
C GLY A 187 -12.29 16.47 -7.49
N SER A 188 -12.68 17.68 -7.08
CA SER A 188 -11.78 18.62 -6.39
C SER A 188 -11.34 18.21 -4.98
N TRP A 189 -11.93 17.16 -4.44
CA TRP A 189 -11.66 16.59 -3.12
C TRP A 189 -11.34 15.09 -3.17
N GLY A 190 -11.20 14.52 -4.38
CA GLY A 190 -10.88 13.11 -4.58
C GLY A 190 -9.38 12.82 -4.51
N SER A 191 -8.97 11.71 -5.11
CA SER A 191 -7.58 11.20 -5.06
C SER A 191 -6.57 12.10 -5.77
N GLY A 192 -6.89 12.61 -6.95
CA GLY A 192 -5.87 13.09 -7.88
C GLY A 192 -5.25 11.90 -8.61
N GLN A 193 -4.00 11.58 -8.34
CA GLN A 193 -3.36 10.42 -8.96
C GLN A 193 -4.02 9.07 -8.56
N PRO A 194 -4.02 8.08 -9.45
CA PRO A 194 -4.61 6.76 -9.19
C PRO A 194 -3.86 6.01 -8.08
N ALA A 195 -4.54 5.07 -7.43
CA ALA A 195 -3.91 4.22 -6.43
C ALA A 195 -2.87 3.29 -7.07
N LEU A 196 -1.72 3.13 -6.41
CA LEU A 196 -0.62 2.30 -6.89
C LEU A 196 -0.69 0.89 -6.30
N ILE A 197 -0.45 -0.11 -7.15
CA ILE A 197 -0.52 -1.52 -6.79
C ILE A 197 0.88 -2.12 -6.77
N TYR A 198 1.23 -2.71 -5.64
CA TYR A 198 2.46 -3.43 -5.40
C TYR A 198 2.17 -4.92 -5.20
N SER A 199 3.04 -5.81 -5.66
CA SER A 199 2.82 -7.25 -5.54
C SER A 199 4.10 -8.07 -5.41
N SER A 200 4.00 -9.25 -4.80
CA SER A 200 5.07 -10.25 -4.72
C SER A 200 4.51 -11.67 -4.64
N ASN A 201 5.18 -12.60 -5.33
CA ASN A 201 4.91 -14.05 -5.23
C ASN A 201 5.71 -14.64 -4.07
N ILE A 202 5.02 -15.22 -3.10
CA ILE A 202 5.56 -15.74 -1.85
C ILE A 202 5.64 -17.25 -1.92
N ASN A 203 6.86 -17.79 -1.92
CA ASN A 203 7.10 -19.23 -1.85
C ASN A 203 7.36 -19.67 -0.40
N LEU A 204 6.39 -20.34 0.22
CA LEU A 204 6.52 -20.77 1.62
C LEU A 204 7.61 -21.82 1.86
N ASN A 205 8.09 -22.49 0.80
CA ASN A 205 9.13 -23.51 0.84
C ASN A 205 10.53 -22.94 0.59
N SER A 206 10.65 -21.67 0.18
CA SER A 206 11.94 -21.03 -0.04
C SER A 206 12.76 -20.89 1.24
N ILE A 207 14.09 -21.02 1.12
CA ILE A 207 15.04 -20.73 2.21
C ILE A 207 15.07 -19.22 2.49
N ASN A 208 14.99 -18.38 1.45
CA ASN A 208 14.81 -16.95 1.61
C ASN A 208 13.37 -16.66 2.02
N LYS A 209 13.19 -16.01 3.18
CA LYS A 209 11.89 -15.67 3.74
C LYS A 209 11.52 -14.20 3.59
N ILE A 210 12.34 -13.39 2.91
CA ILE A 210 12.13 -11.96 2.72
C ILE A 210 11.83 -11.66 1.26
N TYR A 211 10.72 -10.97 1.02
CA TYR A 211 10.17 -10.69 -0.31
C TYR A 211 9.86 -9.20 -0.44
N ASP A 212 10.38 -8.56 -1.47
CA ASP A 212 9.97 -7.20 -1.82
C ASP A 212 8.69 -7.24 -2.64
N LEU A 213 7.72 -6.38 -2.31
CA LEU A 213 6.61 -6.08 -3.19
C LEU A 213 7.06 -5.01 -4.19
N LYS A 214 6.89 -5.30 -5.47
CA LYS A 214 7.27 -4.39 -6.57
C LYS A 214 6.04 -3.65 -7.08
N LEU A 215 6.21 -2.39 -7.45
CA LEU A 215 5.18 -1.61 -8.13
C LEU A 215 4.88 -2.28 -9.49
N ILE A 216 3.64 -2.74 -9.68
CA ILE A 216 3.23 -3.46 -10.90
C ILE A 216 2.24 -2.67 -11.77
N GLY A 217 1.70 -1.56 -11.26
CA GLY A 217 0.75 -0.71 -11.98
C GLY A 217 -0.07 0.17 -11.06
N HIS A 218 -1.18 0.67 -11.58
CA HIS A 218 -2.17 1.46 -10.85
C HIS A 218 -3.59 0.94 -11.13
N SER A 219 -4.54 1.32 -10.28
CA SER A 219 -5.96 1.02 -10.45
C SER A 219 -6.71 2.13 -11.19
N SER A 220 -8.01 1.95 -11.45
CA SER A 220 -8.83 2.96 -12.12
C SER A 220 -8.80 4.30 -11.37
N PRO A 221 -8.51 5.44 -12.04
CA PRO A 221 -8.42 6.75 -11.39
C PRO A 221 -9.73 7.21 -10.73
N ASP A 222 -10.88 6.89 -11.31
CA ASP A 222 -12.20 7.24 -10.78
C ASP A 222 -12.87 6.10 -10.00
N GLY A 223 -12.27 4.90 -10.04
CA GLY A 223 -12.77 3.70 -9.41
C GLY A 223 -13.86 2.95 -10.16
N SER A 224 -14.08 3.28 -11.45
CA SER A 224 -15.07 2.65 -12.32
C SER A 224 -14.87 1.15 -12.55
N ASP A 225 -13.65 0.62 -12.36
CA ASP A 225 -13.34 -0.79 -12.55
C ASP A 225 -12.24 -1.32 -11.62
N GLY A 226 -12.04 -2.65 -11.66
CA GLY A 226 -11.05 -3.38 -10.87
C GLY A 226 -9.82 -3.80 -11.65
N ASN A 227 -9.48 -3.10 -12.74
CA ASN A 227 -8.40 -3.48 -13.64
C ASN A 227 -7.02 -3.01 -13.13
N LEU A 228 -5.97 -3.71 -13.58
CA LEU A 228 -4.58 -3.33 -13.37
C LEU A 228 -4.03 -2.64 -14.62
N TYR A 229 -3.66 -1.37 -14.49
CA TYR A 229 -3.08 -0.57 -15.54
C TYR A 229 -1.56 -0.47 -15.35
N LYS A 230 -0.79 -0.88 -16.36
CA LYS A 230 0.68 -0.92 -16.28
C LYS A 230 1.37 0.39 -16.67
N ASP A 231 0.66 1.28 -17.37
CA ASP A 231 1.23 2.56 -17.78
C ASP A 231 1.34 3.50 -16.56
N LEU A 232 2.56 3.85 -16.20
CA LEU A 232 2.85 4.75 -15.09
C LEU A 232 3.38 6.11 -15.57
N SER A 233 3.28 6.42 -16.86
CA SER A 233 3.83 7.64 -17.46
C SER A 233 3.23 8.93 -16.86
N LYS A 234 1.95 8.89 -16.50
CA LYS A 234 1.19 10.01 -15.92
C LYS A 234 1.25 10.11 -14.40
N VAL A 235 1.91 9.15 -13.75
CA VAL A 235 2.07 9.09 -12.29
C VAL A 235 3.37 9.80 -11.90
N THR A 236 3.27 10.80 -11.03
CA THR A 236 4.36 11.66 -10.55
C THR A 236 4.63 11.40 -9.06
N THR A 237 4.09 12.23 -8.16
CA THR A 237 4.36 12.21 -6.70
C THR A 237 3.89 10.92 -6.04
N ALA A 238 2.86 10.26 -6.57
CA ALA A 238 2.34 9.02 -6.00
C ALA A 238 3.40 7.90 -5.93
N LYS A 239 4.36 7.86 -6.87
CA LYS A 239 5.48 6.90 -6.85
C LYS A 239 6.38 7.04 -5.62
N ASN A 240 6.36 8.21 -4.99
CA ASN A 240 7.19 8.55 -3.84
C ASN A 240 6.42 8.48 -2.51
N ILE A 241 5.17 7.99 -2.50
CA ILE A 241 4.41 7.77 -1.26
C ILE A 241 5.06 6.66 -0.46
N ILE A 242 5.43 5.54 -1.10
CA ILE A 242 6.04 4.38 -0.46
C ILE A 242 7.46 4.19 -0.98
N ASP A 243 8.42 4.07 -0.08
CA ASP A 243 9.80 3.75 -0.41
C ASP A 243 9.97 2.25 -0.64
N LYS A 244 9.45 1.44 0.28
CA LYS A 244 9.59 -0.01 0.22
C LYS A 244 8.47 -0.73 0.96
N ILE A 245 8.02 -1.84 0.40
CA ILE A 245 7.16 -2.81 1.09
C ILE A 245 7.86 -4.16 1.06
N THR A 246 8.01 -4.79 2.22
CA THR A 246 8.68 -6.08 2.34
C THR A 246 7.86 -7.03 3.20
N VAL A 247 7.69 -8.27 2.76
CA VAL A 247 7.10 -9.37 3.53
C VAL A 247 8.22 -10.25 4.05
N GLN A 248 8.18 -10.55 5.34
CA GLN A 248 8.99 -11.58 5.98
C GLN A 248 8.11 -12.70 6.51
N ILE A 249 8.35 -13.92 6.04
CA ILE A 249 7.75 -15.15 6.60
C ILE A 249 8.61 -15.62 7.79
N LYS A 250 7.98 -15.94 8.92
CA LYS A 250 8.65 -16.39 10.15
C LYS A 250 8.51 -17.89 10.34
#